data_AF-A0A8S3IXX7-F1
#
_entry.id   AF-A0A8S3IXX7-F1
#
_cell.length_a   1.000
_cell.length_b   1.000
_cell.length_c   1.000
_cell.angle_alpha   90.00
_cell.angle_beta   90.00
_cell.angle_gamma   90.00
#
_symmetry.space_group_name_H-M   'P 1'
#
loop_
_entity.id
_entity.type
_entity.pdbx_description
1 polymer ?
#
loop_
_entity_poly.entity_id
_entity_poly.type
_entity_poly.pdbx_seq_one_letter_code
_entity_poly.pdbx_strand_id
1 'polypeptide(L)'
;MTNQQSSAAVHHAIVKSIFSGDTLVIKQVTRSPANETEQRISLNYITAPKLARPPTDNGSVGSSADEPYAFETREFLRKKLVGREICYTVDFQIPQSNRSMCTVYLGKDKETGENIIESLLSEGLVDLRQQTGQRAADPKYQRLVIIDEQAKANKRGRYSDHVADAHVRNIKWTLDNPKQFVDELKSQPPMDAIVEFVRDGNTVRCLLMPSYHLVTVQLTGIKCPML
;
A
#
# COMPACT_ATOMS: atom_id res chain seq x y z
N MET A 1 -34.31 22.68 12.39
CA MET A 1 -34.35 21.20 12.36
C MET A 1 -32.92 20.71 12.22
N THR A 2 -32.37 20.21 13.32
CA THR A 2 -30.98 19.75 13.46
C THR A 2 -30.79 18.47 12.64
N ASN A 3 -29.98 18.56 11.59
CA ASN A 3 -29.64 17.41 10.76
C ASN A 3 -28.70 16.51 11.59
N GLN A 4 -29.24 15.45 12.18
CA GLN A 4 -28.44 14.40 12.81
C GLN A 4 -27.56 13.78 11.72
N GLN A 5 -26.25 14.07 11.75
CA GLN A 5 -25.27 13.33 10.97
C GLN A 5 -25.35 11.87 11.40
N SER A 6 -26.01 11.04 10.59
CA SER A 6 -25.95 9.59 10.68
C SER A 6 -24.47 9.18 10.75
N SER A 7 -24.08 8.52 11.84
CA SER A 7 -22.71 8.03 11.99
C SER A 7 -22.41 7.08 10.82
N ALA A 8 -21.38 7.37 10.03
CA ALA A 8 -20.97 6.52 8.92
C ALA A 8 -20.85 5.06 9.36
N ALA A 9 -21.45 4.14 8.60
CA ALA A 9 -21.45 2.72 8.91
C ALA A 9 -20.00 2.19 9.00
N VAL A 10 -19.75 1.38 10.04
CA VAL A 10 -18.47 0.73 10.24
C VAL A 10 -18.49 -0.62 9.53
N HIS A 11 -17.49 -0.86 8.71
CA HIS A 11 -17.29 -2.11 7.98
C HIS A 11 -16.04 -2.82 8.48
N HIS A 12 -16.00 -4.15 8.33
CA HIS A 12 -14.87 -4.99 8.72
C HIS A 12 -14.32 -5.74 7.52
N ALA A 13 -13.00 -5.84 7.44
CA ALA A 13 -12.31 -6.53 6.38
C ALA A 13 -10.95 -7.07 6.83
N ILE A 14 -10.44 -8.05 6.08
CA ILE A 14 -9.04 -8.49 6.19
C ILE A 14 -8.27 -7.87 5.02
N VAL A 15 -7.10 -7.30 5.32
CA VAL A 15 -6.25 -6.72 4.26
C VAL A 15 -5.54 -7.85 3.53
N LYS A 16 -5.85 -7.99 2.23
CA LYS A 16 -5.22 -8.98 1.35
C LYS A 16 -3.83 -8.52 0.91
N SER A 17 -3.74 -7.28 0.40
CA SER A 17 -2.49 -6.73 -0.13
C SER A 17 -2.50 -5.21 -0.16
N ILE A 18 -1.33 -4.61 -0.34
CA ILE A 18 -1.15 -3.18 -0.51
C ILE A 18 -0.95 -2.89 -2.00
N PHE A 19 -1.89 -2.15 -2.59
CA PHE A 19 -1.83 -1.78 -4.00
C PHE A 19 -0.88 -0.60 -4.23
N SER A 20 -0.97 0.43 -3.40
CA SER A 20 -0.08 1.61 -3.38
C SER A 20 -0.02 2.17 -1.96
N GLY A 21 0.84 3.17 -1.71
CA GLY A 21 1.01 3.79 -0.39
C GLY A 21 -0.24 4.48 0.19
N ASP A 22 -1.33 4.54 -0.56
CA ASP A 22 -2.63 5.11 -0.16
C ASP A 22 -3.82 4.18 -0.49
N THR A 23 -3.59 2.97 -0.99
CA THR A 23 -4.65 2.09 -1.50
C THR A 23 -4.44 0.64 -1.07
N LEU A 24 -5.47 0.08 -0.46
CA LEU A 24 -5.50 -1.29 0.07
C LEU A 24 -6.39 -2.17 -0.79
N VAL A 25 -6.03 -3.44 -0.92
CA VAL A 25 -6.93 -4.50 -1.39
C VAL A 25 -7.43 -5.26 -0.17
N ILE A 26 -8.74 -5.27 0.01
CA ILE A 26 -9.39 -5.86 1.17
C ILE A 26 -10.33 -6.98 0.75
N LYS A 27 -10.54 -7.92 1.67
CA LYS A 27 -11.61 -8.93 1.59
C LYS A 27 -12.58 -8.64 2.71
N GLN A 28 -13.85 -8.39 2.37
CA GLN A 28 -14.87 -8.16 3.39
C GLN A 28 -15.05 -9.43 4.24
N VAL A 29 -15.18 -9.26 5.55
CA VAL A 29 -15.48 -10.38 6.45
C VAL A 29 -16.97 -10.71 6.29
N THR A 30 -17.30 -11.54 5.30
CA THR A 30 -18.66 -12.05 5.06
C THR A 30 -18.87 -13.40 5.73
N ARG A 31 -20.09 -13.69 6.21
CA ARG A 31 -20.42 -14.99 6.84
C ARG A 31 -20.37 -16.18 5.88
N SER A 32 -20.33 -15.95 4.56
CA SER A 32 -20.27 -17.00 3.53
C SER A 32 -19.00 -16.88 2.70
N PRO A 33 -18.13 -17.91 2.66
CA PRO A 33 -16.92 -17.94 1.84
C PRO A 33 -17.18 -17.80 0.33
N ALA A 34 -18.36 -18.20 -0.14
CA ALA A 34 -18.74 -18.14 -1.56
C ALA A 34 -18.93 -16.71 -2.09
N ASN A 35 -19.03 -15.72 -1.19
CA ASN A 35 -19.25 -14.31 -1.52
C ASN A 35 -18.07 -13.40 -1.12
N GLU A 36 -16.88 -13.98 -0.89
CA GLU A 36 -15.68 -13.19 -0.67
C GLU A 36 -15.38 -12.33 -1.91
N THR A 37 -15.71 -11.04 -1.84
CA THR A 37 -15.37 -10.08 -2.88
C THR A 37 -14.14 -9.29 -2.47
N GLU A 38 -13.20 -9.17 -3.42
CA GLU A 38 -12.04 -8.30 -3.27
C GLU A 38 -12.42 -6.89 -3.65
N GLN A 39 -12.13 -5.94 -2.78
CA GLN A 39 -12.41 -4.53 -3.02
C GLN A 39 -11.13 -3.71 -2.85
N ARG A 40 -10.94 -2.74 -3.74
CA ARG A 40 -9.93 -1.68 -3.56
C ARG A 40 -10.56 -0.52 -2.79
N ILE A 41 -9.92 -0.14 -1.70
CA ILE A 41 -10.28 1.06 -0.93
C ILE A 41 -9.07 1.98 -0.84
N SER A 42 -9.33 3.28 -0.77
CA SER A 42 -8.25 4.26 -0.71
C SER A 42 -8.38 5.15 0.50
N LEU A 43 -7.24 5.50 1.08
CA LEU A 43 -7.16 6.31 2.26
C LEU A 43 -7.55 7.74 1.90
N ASN A 44 -8.53 8.27 2.63
CA ASN A 44 -9.00 9.63 2.44
C ASN A 44 -7.92 10.65 2.90
N TYR A 45 -8.08 11.90 2.51
CA TYR A 45 -7.24 13.05 2.86
C TYR A 45 -5.77 13.01 2.41
N ILE A 46 -5.18 11.86 2.14
CA ILE A 46 -3.74 11.76 1.85
C ILE A 46 -3.44 11.42 0.40
N THR A 47 -2.20 11.67 -0.02
CA THR A 47 -1.63 11.20 -1.29
C THR A 47 -0.25 10.63 -1.01
N ALA A 48 -0.02 9.40 -1.44
CA ALA A 48 1.27 8.72 -1.28
C ALA A 48 2.18 8.92 -2.49
N PRO A 49 3.51 8.89 -2.31
CA PRO A 49 4.46 8.84 -3.41
C PRO A 49 4.21 7.60 -4.29
N LYS A 50 4.38 7.76 -5.60
CA LYS A 50 4.06 6.71 -6.59
C LYS A 50 5.16 5.66 -6.67
N LEU A 51 4.75 4.39 -6.64
CA LEU A 51 5.65 3.26 -6.91
C LEU A 51 6.05 3.21 -8.38
N ALA A 52 7.22 2.63 -8.62
CA ALA A 52 7.76 2.33 -9.92
C ALA A 52 6.81 1.47 -10.75
N ARG A 53 6.79 1.73 -12.06
CA ARG A 53 6.02 0.96 -13.04
C ARG A 53 6.96 0.27 -14.02
N PRO A 54 6.72 -1.03 -14.30
CA PRO A 54 7.52 -1.73 -15.29
C PRO A 54 7.35 -1.08 -16.66
N PRO A 55 8.38 -1.17 -17.54
CA PRO A 55 8.21 -0.87 -18.95
C PRO A 55 7.07 -1.70 -19.55
N THR A 56 6.35 -1.11 -20.50
CA THR A 56 5.35 -1.85 -21.28
C THR A 56 6.00 -2.46 -22.51
N ASP A 57 5.38 -3.46 -23.13
CA ASP A 57 5.92 -4.13 -24.34
C ASP A 57 6.15 -3.14 -25.52
N ASN A 58 5.53 -1.96 -25.48
CA ASN A 58 5.70 -0.88 -26.47
C ASN A 58 6.84 0.12 -26.11
N GLY A 59 7.77 -0.25 -25.23
CA GLY A 59 8.95 0.54 -24.87
C GLY A 59 8.85 1.27 -23.52
N SER A 60 9.61 2.36 -23.36
CA SER A 60 9.66 3.15 -22.10
C SER A 60 8.37 3.91 -21.78
N VAL A 61 7.39 3.92 -22.69
CA VAL A 61 6.08 4.57 -22.48
C VAL A 61 5.35 3.87 -21.33
N GLY A 62 5.30 4.54 -20.18
CA GLY A 62 4.64 4.05 -18.96
C GLY A 62 5.57 3.46 -17.90
N SER A 63 6.88 3.33 -18.19
CA SER A 63 7.85 3.00 -17.14
C SER A 63 8.12 4.22 -16.26
N SER A 64 8.20 4.02 -14.96
CA SER A 64 8.62 5.05 -14.02
C SER A 64 9.45 4.45 -12.90
N ALA A 65 10.41 5.22 -12.39
CA ALA A 65 11.05 4.92 -11.12
C ALA A 65 10.07 5.14 -9.95
N ASP A 66 10.46 4.70 -8.75
CA ASP A 66 9.77 5.10 -7.53
C ASP A 66 9.92 6.63 -7.35
N GLU A 67 8.86 7.30 -6.92
CA GLU A 67 9.02 8.59 -6.25
C GLU A 67 9.69 8.35 -4.88
N PRO A 68 10.52 9.29 -4.38
CA PRO A 68 11.16 9.14 -3.07
C PRO A 68 10.17 8.74 -1.97
N TYR A 69 10.55 7.77 -1.14
CA TYR A 69 9.73 7.19 -0.06
C TYR A 69 8.51 6.37 -0.49
N ALA A 70 8.28 6.14 -1.80
CA ALA A 70 7.14 5.35 -2.26
C ALA A 70 7.18 3.91 -1.74
N PHE A 71 8.36 3.28 -1.79
CA PHE A 71 8.53 1.90 -1.35
C PHE A 71 8.37 1.77 0.16
N GLU A 72 8.97 2.69 0.92
CA GLU A 72 8.90 2.75 2.38
C GLU A 72 7.45 2.95 2.85
N THR A 73 6.70 3.81 2.19
CA THR A 73 5.28 4.03 2.47
C THR A 73 4.47 2.75 2.27
N ARG A 74 4.70 2.05 1.16
CA ARG A 74 4.03 0.77 0.88
C ARG A 74 4.45 -0.31 1.87
N GLU A 75 5.73 -0.39 2.23
CA GLU A 75 6.26 -1.38 3.17
C GLU A 75 5.80 -1.13 4.61
N PHE A 76 5.64 0.14 5.01
CA PHE A 76 5.04 0.51 6.28
C PHE A 76 3.63 -0.08 6.39
N LEU A 77 2.80 0.12 5.36
CA LEU A 77 1.46 -0.48 5.31
C LEU A 77 1.52 -2.01 5.22
N ARG A 78 2.41 -2.58 4.41
CA ARG A 78 2.49 -4.05 4.20
C ARG A 78 2.80 -4.76 5.50
N LYS A 79 3.83 -4.32 6.21
CA LYS A 79 4.27 -4.90 7.50
C LYS A 79 3.21 -4.75 8.58
N LYS A 80 2.43 -3.67 8.53
CA LYS A 80 1.44 -3.33 9.55
C LYS A 80 0.07 -3.95 9.32
N LEU A 81 -0.35 -4.11 8.06
CA LEU A 81 -1.74 -4.40 7.72
C LEU A 81 -1.97 -5.75 7.03
N VAL A 82 -1.04 -6.27 6.23
CA VAL A 82 -1.34 -7.48 5.43
C VAL A 82 -1.66 -8.67 6.34
N GLY A 83 -2.78 -9.34 6.07
CA GLY A 83 -3.31 -10.43 6.89
C GLY A 83 -3.99 -10.00 8.18
N ARG A 84 -4.04 -8.70 8.50
CA ARG A 84 -4.71 -8.17 9.69
C ARG A 84 -6.15 -7.82 9.39
N GLU A 85 -6.99 -7.98 10.42
CA GLU A 85 -8.35 -7.45 10.43
C GLU A 85 -8.32 -5.94 10.72
N ILE A 86 -9.10 -5.20 9.94
CA ILE A 86 -9.30 -3.77 10.05
C ILE A 86 -10.79 -3.46 10.13
N CYS A 87 -11.11 -2.30 10.70
CA CYS A 87 -12.41 -1.67 10.53
C CYS A 87 -12.24 -0.35 9.77
N TYR A 88 -13.25 0.05 9.01
CA TYR A 88 -13.18 1.25 8.19
C TYR A 88 -14.55 1.87 7.99
N THR A 89 -14.56 3.17 7.72
CA THR A 89 -15.75 3.93 7.31
C THR A 89 -15.56 4.41 5.88
N VAL A 90 -16.61 4.32 5.06
CA VAL A 90 -16.62 4.92 3.72
C VAL A 90 -17.01 6.38 3.87
N ASP A 91 -16.08 7.30 3.57
CA ASP A 91 -16.32 8.74 3.68
C ASP A 91 -17.10 9.25 2.46
N PHE A 92 -16.71 8.80 1.27
CA PHE A 92 -17.43 9.04 0.02
C PHE A 92 -16.92 8.09 -1.08
N GLN A 93 -17.74 7.85 -2.09
CA GLN A 93 -17.34 7.14 -3.29
C GLN A 93 -17.17 8.13 -4.44
N ILE A 94 -16.12 7.97 -5.25
CA ILE A 94 -15.91 8.78 -6.44
C ILE A 94 -16.74 8.18 -7.57
N PRO A 95 -17.81 8.87 -8.06
CA PRO A 95 -18.76 8.27 -9.01
C PRO A 95 -18.12 7.80 -10.31
N GLN A 96 -17.08 8.49 -10.78
CA GLN A 96 -16.43 8.21 -12.07
C GLN A 96 -15.45 7.03 -12.03
N SER A 97 -14.95 6.64 -10.85
CA SER A 97 -13.90 5.62 -10.73
C SER A 97 -14.31 4.42 -9.87
N ASN A 98 -15.52 4.43 -9.31
CA ASN A 98 -15.98 3.49 -8.28
C ASN A 98 -15.01 3.36 -7.09
N ARG A 99 -14.08 4.32 -6.91
CA ARG A 99 -13.07 4.32 -5.85
C ARG A 99 -13.71 4.82 -4.57
N SER A 100 -13.75 3.95 -3.55
CA SER A 100 -14.22 4.31 -2.21
C SER A 100 -13.08 4.96 -1.42
N MET A 101 -13.30 6.21 -1.00
CA MET A 101 -12.41 6.92 -0.09
C MET A 101 -12.84 6.64 1.34
N CYS A 102 -11.92 6.10 2.13
CA CYS A 102 -12.19 5.54 3.43
C CYS A 102 -11.24 6.07 4.49
N THR A 103 -11.71 6.05 5.73
CA THR A 103 -10.86 6.12 6.93
C THR A 103 -10.71 4.72 7.50
N VAL A 104 -9.48 4.27 7.74
CA VAL A 104 -9.16 2.88 8.13
C VAL A 104 -8.51 2.87 9.51
N TYR A 105 -8.95 1.93 10.34
CA TYR A 105 -8.44 1.71 11.69
C TYR A 105 -7.96 0.26 11.84
N LEU A 106 -6.82 0.07 12.52
CA LEU A 106 -6.31 -1.26 12.82
C LEU A 106 -7.13 -1.92 13.93
N GLY A 107 -7.60 -3.14 13.70
CA GLY A 107 -8.42 -3.90 14.66
C GLY A 107 -9.92 -3.82 14.34
N LYS A 108 -10.76 -4.06 15.36
CA LYS A 108 -12.21 -4.24 15.19
C LYS A 108 -13.03 -3.00 15.55
N ASP A 109 -12.44 -2.05 16.26
CA ASP A 109 -13.17 -0.92 16.79
C ASP A 109 -12.50 0.39 16.36
N LYS A 110 -13.30 1.33 15.87
CA LYS A 110 -12.83 2.64 15.40
C LYS A 110 -12.43 3.57 16.56
N GLU A 111 -12.94 3.34 17.76
CA GLU A 111 -12.72 4.22 18.92
C GLU A 111 -11.37 3.93 19.58
N THR A 112 -10.99 2.66 19.61
CA THR A 112 -9.73 2.18 20.19
C THR A 112 -8.67 1.85 19.14
N GLY A 113 -9.09 1.62 17.89
CA GLY A 113 -8.21 1.25 16.79
C GLY A 113 -7.33 2.40 16.32
N GLU A 114 -6.10 2.06 15.96
CA GLU A 114 -5.14 3.02 15.44
C GLU A 114 -5.55 3.50 14.04
N ASN A 115 -5.72 4.81 13.85
CA ASN A 115 -6.05 5.42 12.56
C ASN A 115 -4.84 5.40 11.62
N ILE A 116 -4.95 4.66 10.52
CA ILE A 116 -3.84 4.44 9.57
C ILE A 116 -3.43 5.73 8.83
N ILE A 117 -4.37 6.65 8.61
CA ILE A 117 -4.06 7.95 7.98
C ILE A 117 -3.17 8.78 8.92
N GLU A 118 -3.49 8.78 10.22
CA GLU A 118 -2.70 9.47 11.23
C GLU A 118 -1.29 8.88 11.33
N SER A 119 -1.16 7.55 11.35
CA SER A 119 0.14 6.86 11.41
C SER A 119 1.04 7.21 10.21
N LEU A 120 0.48 7.27 9.00
CA LEU A 120 1.23 7.61 7.79
C LEU A 120 1.71 9.06 7.80
N LEU A 121 0.86 9.99 8.25
CA LEU A 121 1.21 11.41 8.37
C LEU A 121 2.25 11.62 9.47
N SER A 122 2.10 10.97 10.63
CA SER A 122 3.03 11.12 11.75
C SER A 122 4.44 10.67 11.41
N GLU A 123 4.58 9.71 10.47
CA GLU A 123 5.88 9.25 9.97
C GLU A 123 6.39 10.06 8.77
N GLY A 124 5.64 11.04 8.28
CA GLY A 124 6.00 11.84 7.11
C GLY A 124 6.12 11.00 5.83
N LEU A 125 5.27 9.99 5.67
CA LEU A 125 5.30 9.09 4.50
C LEU A 125 4.38 9.53 3.37
N VAL A 126 3.43 10.43 3.64
CA VAL A 126 2.39 10.87 2.70
C VAL A 126 2.17 12.37 2.80
N ASP A 127 1.60 12.96 1.75
CA ASP A 127 1.17 14.36 1.76
C ASP A 127 -0.30 14.47 2.16
N LEU A 128 -0.62 15.45 3.01
CA LEU A 128 -2.00 15.83 3.31
C LEU A 128 -2.59 16.68 2.18
N ARG A 129 -3.67 16.19 1.54
CA ARG A 129 -4.41 16.95 0.52
C ARG A 129 -5.15 18.12 1.16
N GLN A 130 -4.91 19.32 0.65
CA GLN A 130 -5.63 20.52 1.06
C GLN A 130 -7.14 20.36 0.85
N GLN A 131 -7.92 20.73 1.87
CA GLN A 131 -9.38 20.76 1.81
C GLN A 131 -9.87 22.21 1.83
N THR A 132 -11.06 22.45 1.28
CA THR A 132 -11.69 23.77 1.24
C THR A 132 -13.11 23.72 1.81
N GLY A 133 -13.64 24.88 2.21
CA GLY A 133 -15.02 25.02 2.70
C GLY A 133 -15.31 24.16 3.93
N GLN A 134 -16.47 23.48 3.95
CA GLN A 134 -16.88 22.66 5.09
C GLN A 134 -15.91 21.52 5.43
N ARG A 135 -15.21 20.96 4.43
CA ARG A 135 -14.22 19.89 4.65
C ARG A 135 -12.96 20.40 5.33
N ALA A 136 -12.59 21.67 5.09
CA ALA A 136 -11.50 22.30 5.82
C ALA A 136 -11.85 22.52 7.29
N ALA A 137 -13.11 22.79 7.61
CA ALA A 137 -13.59 22.99 8.97
C ALA A 137 -13.89 21.67 9.73
N ASP A 138 -13.78 20.50 9.07
CA ASP A 138 -14.02 19.20 9.71
C ASP A 138 -12.98 18.97 10.83
N PRO A 139 -13.41 18.71 12.09
CA PRO A 139 -12.50 18.41 13.18
C PRO A 139 -11.53 17.26 12.90
N LYS A 140 -11.95 16.26 12.11
CA LYS A 140 -11.07 15.16 11.67
C LYS A 140 -9.93 15.69 10.83
N TYR A 141 -10.23 16.55 9.85
CA TYR A 141 -9.22 17.13 8.98
C TYR A 141 -8.27 18.06 9.76
N GLN A 142 -8.79 18.89 10.66
CA GLN A 142 -7.98 19.76 11.52
C GLN A 142 -6.98 18.96 12.39
N ARG A 143 -7.39 17.80 12.91
CA ARG A 143 -6.47 16.88 13.59
C ARG A 143 -5.34 16.38 12.69
N LEU A 144 -5.65 16.04 11.43
CA LEU A 144 -4.63 15.61 10.46
C LEU A 144 -3.64 16.73 10.12
N VAL A 145 -4.10 17.99 10.04
CA VAL A 145 -3.23 19.16 9.83
C VAL A 145 -2.19 19.27 10.94
N ILE A 146 -2.62 19.17 12.21
CA ILE A 146 -1.72 19.23 13.37
C ILE A 146 -0.66 18.12 13.31
N ILE A 147 -1.05 16.89 12.98
CA ILE A 147 -0.13 15.75 12.88
C ILE A 147 0.88 15.95 11.74
N ASP A 148 0.41 16.43 10.58
CA ASP A 148 1.27 16.71 9.43
C ASP A 148 2.29 17.84 9.72
N GLU A 149 1.85 18.91 10.39
CA GLU A 149 2.73 20.00 10.85
C GLU A 149 3.79 19.50 11.84
N GLN A 150 3.41 18.62 12.77
CA GLN A 150 4.36 18.01 13.70
C GLN A 150 5.37 17.12 12.97
N ALA A 151 4.95 16.31 12.00
CA ALA A 151 5.86 15.47 11.22
C ALA A 151 6.86 16.32 10.41
N LYS A 152 6.40 17.43 9.83
CA LYS A 152 7.24 18.43 9.13
C LYS A 152 8.23 19.09 10.08
N ALA A 153 7.78 19.60 11.22
CA ALA A 153 8.63 20.25 12.21
C ALA A 153 9.72 19.30 12.74
N ASN A 154 9.38 18.02 12.91
CA ASN A 154 10.30 16.98 13.35
C ASN A 154 11.10 16.34 12.20
N LYS A 155 10.99 16.86 10.97
CA LYS A 155 11.73 16.38 9.79
C LYS A 155 11.61 14.87 9.57
N ARG A 156 10.40 14.32 9.72
CA ARG A 156 10.16 12.86 9.60
C ARG A 156 9.97 12.43 8.16
N GLY A 157 10.42 11.21 7.86
CA GLY A 157 10.26 10.58 6.55
C GLY A 157 10.73 11.50 5.43
N ARG A 158 9.82 11.81 4.51
CA ARG A 158 10.09 12.64 3.35
C ARG A 158 10.38 14.12 3.65
N TYR A 159 10.14 14.57 4.87
CA TYR A 159 10.48 15.91 5.34
C TYR A 159 11.89 15.98 5.95
N SER A 160 12.61 14.86 6.00
CA SER A 160 13.98 14.81 6.47
C SER A 160 14.96 15.48 5.51
N ASP A 161 16.17 15.78 5.99
CA ASP A 161 17.26 16.31 5.16
C ASP A 161 17.98 15.18 4.37
N HIS A 162 17.43 13.96 4.33
CA HIS A 162 18.03 12.85 3.61
C HIS A 162 17.97 13.04 2.08
N VAL A 163 18.95 12.45 1.38
CA VAL A 163 19.00 12.52 -0.08
C VAL A 163 17.85 11.72 -0.67
N ALA A 164 16.96 12.39 -1.41
CA ALA A 164 15.76 11.79 -1.99
C ALA A 164 16.04 10.53 -2.82
N ASP A 165 17.14 10.52 -3.59
CA ASP A 165 17.55 9.39 -4.44
C ASP A 165 17.91 8.12 -3.64
N ALA A 166 18.29 8.26 -2.37
CA ALA A 166 18.54 7.10 -1.50
C ALA A 166 17.25 6.33 -1.17
N HIS A 167 16.09 6.94 -1.39
CA HIS A 167 14.76 6.39 -1.17
C HIS A 167 14.07 5.96 -2.48
N VAL A 168 14.86 5.76 -3.54
CA VAL A 168 14.40 5.30 -4.86
C VAL A 168 15.10 3.98 -5.18
N ARG A 169 14.33 2.91 -5.38
CA ARG A 169 14.91 1.59 -5.70
C ARG A 169 15.38 1.54 -7.15
N ASN A 170 16.54 0.93 -7.37
CA ASN A 170 16.95 0.48 -8.70
C ASN A 170 16.36 -0.91 -8.99
N ILE A 171 15.11 -0.95 -9.46
CA ILE A 171 14.41 -2.21 -9.73
C ILE A 171 14.90 -2.82 -11.03
N LYS A 172 15.32 -4.08 -10.95
CA LYS A 172 15.74 -4.87 -12.11
C LYS A 172 14.59 -5.75 -12.56
N TRP A 173 13.93 -5.29 -13.63
CA TRP A 173 12.73 -5.93 -14.18
C TRP A 173 13.01 -7.17 -15.02
N THR A 174 14.21 -7.24 -15.60
CA THR A 174 14.68 -8.32 -16.47
C THR A 174 16.02 -8.84 -15.96
N LEU A 175 16.32 -10.10 -16.31
CA LEU A 175 17.60 -10.73 -16.07
C LEU A 175 18.25 -11.04 -17.42
N ASP A 176 19.46 -10.54 -17.64
CA ASP A 176 20.18 -10.75 -18.91
C ASP A 176 20.60 -12.21 -19.07
N ASN A 177 21.09 -12.83 -17.99
CA ASN A 177 21.49 -14.24 -17.98
C ASN A 177 20.91 -14.96 -16.74
N PRO A 178 19.68 -15.50 -16.82
CA PRO A 178 19.02 -16.16 -15.70
C PRO A 178 19.78 -17.37 -15.14
N LYS A 179 20.48 -18.12 -16.01
CA LYS A 179 21.23 -19.30 -15.59
C LYS A 179 22.42 -18.90 -14.71
N GLN A 180 23.22 -17.95 -15.19
CA GLN A 180 24.35 -17.43 -14.43
C GLN A 180 23.88 -16.81 -13.11
N PHE A 181 22.80 -16.01 -13.14
CA PHE A 181 22.21 -15.43 -11.93
C PHE A 181 21.87 -16.50 -10.89
N VAL A 182 21.21 -17.59 -11.29
CA VAL A 182 20.91 -18.70 -10.37
C VAL A 182 22.18 -19.41 -9.89
N ASP A 183 23.17 -19.63 -10.76
CA ASP A 183 24.43 -20.28 -10.39
C ASP A 183 25.21 -19.47 -9.36
N GLU A 184 25.22 -18.14 -9.47
CA GLU A 184 25.79 -17.23 -8.47
C GLU A 184 25.05 -17.34 -7.12
N LEU A 185 23.72 -17.43 -7.15
CA LEU A 185 22.88 -17.54 -5.95
C LEU A 185 22.99 -18.89 -5.23
N LYS A 186 23.35 -19.99 -5.91
CA LYS A 186 23.47 -21.33 -5.28
C LYS A 186 24.48 -21.36 -4.14
N SER A 187 25.51 -20.53 -4.22
CA SER A 187 26.56 -20.43 -3.21
C SER A 187 26.23 -19.47 -2.06
N GLN A 188 25.13 -18.72 -2.18
CA GLN A 188 24.72 -17.70 -1.23
C GLN A 188 23.73 -18.27 -0.21
N PRO A 189 23.65 -17.67 1.00
CA PRO A 189 22.63 -18.05 1.97
C PRO A 189 21.21 -17.76 1.43
N PRO A 190 20.16 -18.34 2.04
CA PRO A 190 18.78 -17.98 1.75
C PRO A 190 18.59 -16.46 1.77
N MET A 191 17.92 -15.95 0.74
CA MET A 191 17.73 -14.53 0.53
C MET A 191 16.32 -14.12 0.93
N ASP A 192 16.20 -12.96 1.57
CA ASP A 192 14.90 -12.35 1.83
C ASP A 192 14.22 -11.94 0.52
N ALA A 193 12.93 -12.20 0.42
CA ALA A 193 12.13 -11.83 -0.75
C ALA A 193 10.72 -11.41 -0.33
N ILE A 194 10.13 -10.52 -1.11
CA ILE A 194 8.74 -10.09 -0.97
C ILE A 194 7.93 -10.71 -2.11
N VAL A 195 6.91 -11.51 -1.80
CA VAL A 195 5.97 -12.00 -2.80
C VAL A 195 5.08 -10.84 -3.25
N GLU A 196 5.25 -10.43 -4.51
CA GLU A 196 4.53 -9.30 -5.12
C GLU A 196 3.25 -9.75 -5.82
N PHE A 197 3.25 -10.94 -6.41
CA PHE A 197 2.11 -11.48 -7.14
C PHE A 197 2.11 -13.01 -7.10
N VAL A 198 0.92 -13.60 -6.97
CA VAL A 198 0.73 -15.05 -7.07
C VAL A 198 0.02 -15.32 -8.38
N ARG A 199 0.69 -16.01 -9.31
CA ARG A 199 0.11 -16.38 -10.61
C ARG A 199 -0.78 -17.61 -10.45
N ASP A 200 -0.23 -18.63 -9.80
CA ASP A 200 -0.87 -19.92 -9.53
C ASP A 200 -0.24 -20.53 -8.27
N GLY A 201 -0.78 -21.66 -7.81
CA GLY A 201 -0.40 -22.26 -6.52
C GLY A 201 1.09 -22.62 -6.38
N ASN A 202 1.83 -22.75 -7.49
CA ASN A 202 3.26 -23.06 -7.45
C ASN A 202 4.14 -22.00 -8.14
N THR A 203 3.58 -20.89 -8.63
CA THR A 203 4.33 -19.83 -9.31
C THR A 203 4.01 -18.46 -8.78
N VAL A 204 5.04 -17.77 -8.31
CA VAL A 204 4.96 -16.45 -7.69
C VAL A 204 5.96 -15.48 -8.31
N ARG A 205 5.63 -14.19 -8.32
CA ARG A 205 6.61 -13.13 -8.57
C ARG A 205 7.14 -12.62 -7.26
N CYS A 206 8.45 -12.55 -7.14
CA CYS A 206 9.16 -12.15 -5.93
C CYS A 206 10.09 -10.98 -6.22
N LEU A 207 10.09 -9.98 -5.35
CA LEU A 207 11.12 -8.96 -5.29
C LEU A 207 12.21 -9.42 -4.32
N LEU A 208 13.40 -9.68 -4.87
CA LEU A 208 14.57 -10.16 -4.11
C LEU A 208 15.25 -9.01 -3.37
N MET A 209 15.58 -9.19 -2.09
CA MET A 209 16.22 -8.18 -1.24
C MET A 209 17.69 -8.55 -0.95
N PRO A 210 18.61 -7.57 -0.86
CA PRO A 210 18.42 -6.12 -1.07
C PRO A 210 18.57 -5.68 -2.53
N SER A 211 18.72 -6.63 -3.46
CA SER A 211 19.14 -6.35 -4.85
C SER A 211 18.04 -5.81 -5.78
N TYR A 212 16.78 -5.86 -5.34
CA TYR A 212 15.58 -5.42 -6.06
C TYR A 212 15.39 -6.04 -7.46
N HIS A 213 15.81 -7.30 -7.64
CA HIS A 213 15.43 -8.08 -8.81
C HIS A 213 14.00 -8.58 -8.67
N LEU A 214 13.14 -8.26 -9.64
CA LEU A 214 11.78 -8.77 -9.69
C LEU A 214 11.73 -10.02 -10.58
N VAL A 215 11.70 -11.20 -9.95
CA VAL A 215 11.82 -12.48 -10.64
C VAL A 215 10.54 -13.31 -10.50
N THR A 216 10.33 -14.24 -11.43
CA THR A 216 9.28 -15.26 -11.30
C THR A 216 9.92 -16.53 -10.75
N VAL A 217 9.42 -17.00 -9.61
CA VAL A 217 9.88 -18.21 -8.93
C VAL A 217 8.81 -19.28 -9.05
N GLN A 218 9.21 -20.47 -9.49
CA GLN A 218 8.37 -21.66 -9.48
C GLN A 218 8.88 -22.62 -8.41
N LEU A 219 7.97 -23.13 -7.58
CA LEU A 219 8.29 -24.12 -6.56
C LEU A 219 8.72 -25.43 -7.23
N THR A 220 9.92 -25.89 -6.89
CA THR A 220 10.52 -27.10 -7.45
C THR A 220 9.83 -28.35 -6.92
N GLY A 221 9.67 -29.36 -7.78
CA GLY A 221 9.14 -30.68 -7.39
C GLY A 221 7.62 -30.77 -7.31
N ILE A 222 6.89 -29.67 -7.48
CA ILE A 222 5.42 -29.65 -7.47
C ILE A 222 4.85 -28.87 -8.66
N LYS A 223 3.58 -29.15 -8.98
CA LYS A 223 2.80 -28.40 -9.97
C LYS A 223 1.36 -28.26 -9.48
N CYS A 224 0.84 -27.04 -9.49
CA CYS A 224 -0.55 -26.76 -9.16
C CYS A 224 -1.37 -26.58 -10.45
N PRO A 225 -2.70 -26.77 -10.40
CA PRO A 225 -3.59 -26.35 -11.46
C PRO A 225 -3.43 -24.86 -11.75
N MET A 226 -3.52 -24.48 -13.02
CA MET A 226 -3.56 -23.07 -13.41
C MET A 226 -4.95 -22.51 -13.07
N LEU A 227 -4.98 -21.30 -12.51
CA LEU A 227 -6.21 -20.55 -12.22
C LEU A 227 -6.81 -19.93 -13.49
#